data_AF-A0A7C1HYA9-F1
#
_entry.id   AF-A0A7C1HYA9-F1
#
_cell.length_a   1.000
_cell.length_b   1.000
_cell.length_c   1.000
_cell.angle_alpha   90.00
_cell.angle_beta   90.00
_cell.angle_gamma   90.00
#
_symmetry.space_group_name_H-M   'P 1'
#
loop_
_entity.id
_entity.type
_entity.pdbx_description
1 polymer ?
#
loop_
_entity_poly.entity_id
_entity_poly.type
_entity_poly.pdbx_seq_one_letter_code
_entity_poly.pdbx_strand_id
1 'polypeptide(L)'
;MGTFWQDVKQSVKKGVSTAADKTEEYGKIGKIKLDIMNVEKQLDKAFRELGEKTHEGLKVKTKANLSEDGKIKGMVEKIDALKKNISDKKAEIETIKKEAESKKDKKEEKKEKKTKPDTDAPKSK
;
A
#
# COMPACT_ATOMS: atom_id res chain seq x y z
N MET A 1 42.02 21.18 3.26
CA MET A 1 41.06 21.17 2.13
C MET A 1 40.66 19.73 1.75
N GLY A 2 40.00 18.97 2.65
CA GLY A 2 39.59 17.57 2.37
C GLY A 2 38.08 17.32 2.51
N THR A 3 37.33 18.32 2.97
CA THR A 3 35.92 18.21 3.39
C THR A 3 34.96 18.12 2.20
N PHE A 4 35.19 18.93 1.16
CA PHE A 4 34.30 19.02 -0.01
C PHE A 4 34.13 17.71 -0.80
N TRP A 5 35.21 16.92 -0.97
CA TRP A 5 35.12 15.63 -1.68
C TRP A 5 34.35 14.57 -0.87
N GLN A 6 34.46 14.62 0.46
CA GLN A 6 33.67 13.75 1.33
C GLN A 6 32.20 14.13 1.34
N ASP A 7 31.87 15.42 1.35
CA ASP A 7 30.48 15.91 1.32
C ASP A 7 29.77 15.51 0.01
N VAL A 8 30.47 15.57 -1.12
CA VAL A 8 29.95 15.10 -2.42
C VAL A 8 29.72 13.59 -2.39
N LYS A 9 30.71 12.79 -1.97
CA LYS A 9 30.58 11.32 -1.90
C LYS A 9 29.46 10.90 -0.93
N GLN A 10 29.30 11.63 0.18
CA GLN A 10 28.26 11.36 1.16
C GLN A 10 26.87 11.74 0.63
N SER A 11 26.75 12.82 -0.14
CA SER A 11 25.50 13.25 -0.76
C SER A 11 25.05 12.28 -1.86
N VAL A 12 25.98 11.83 -2.71
CA VAL A 12 25.71 10.80 -3.73
C VAL A 12 25.28 9.49 -3.05
N LYS A 13 26.02 9.02 -2.03
CA LYS A 13 25.66 7.80 -1.28
C LYS A 13 24.28 7.89 -0.62
N LYS A 14 23.92 9.05 -0.07
CA LYS A 14 22.59 9.32 0.52
C LYS A 14 21.48 9.35 -0.54
N GLY A 15 21.75 9.97 -1.70
CA GLY A 15 20.81 10.03 -2.82
C GLY A 15 20.51 8.63 -3.37
N VAL A 16 21.53 7.82 -3.59
CA VAL A 16 21.40 6.44 -4.07
C VAL A 16 20.62 5.57 -3.08
N SER A 17 20.95 5.62 -1.78
CA SER A 17 20.20 4.88 -0.74
C SER A 17 18.73 5.31 -0.68
N THR A 18 18.44 6.61 -0.73
CA THR A 18 17.06 7.11 -0.66
C THR A 18 16.25 6.76 -1.90
N ALA A 19 16.88 6.73 -3.08
CA ALA A 19 16.24 6.27 -4.31
C ALA A 19 15.94 4.77 -4.26
N ALA A 20 16.90 3.95 -3.80
CA ALA A 20 16.70 2.51 -3.64
C ALA A 20 15.54 2.18 -2.68
N ASP A 21 15.50 2.83 -1.51
CA ASP A 21 14.44 2.65 -0.51
C ASP A 21 13.06 2.98 -1.12
N LYS A 22 12.94 4.13 -1.80
CA LYS A 22 11.70 4.53 -2.49
C LYS A 22 11.32 3.54 -3.60
N THR A 23 12.27 3.11 -4.41
CA THR A 23 12.01 2.15 -5.51
C THR A 23 11.48 0.83 -4.96
N GLU A 24 12.01 0.34 -3.84
CA GLU A 24 11.52 -0.88 -3.19
C GLU A 24 10.06 -0.71 -2.70
N GLU A 25 9.73 0.44 -2.09
CA GLU A 25 8.36 0.78 -1.66
C GLU A 25 7.39 0.85 -2.84
N TYR A 26 7.75 1.58 -3.91
CA TYR A 26 6.94 1.66 -5.12
C TYR A 26 6.77 0.30 -5.80
N GLY A 27 7.79 -0.56 -5.77
CA GLY A 27 7.72 -1.93 -6.25
C GLY A 27 6.73 -2.78 -5.46
N LYS A 28 6.77 -2.72 -4.13
CA LYS A 28 5.80 -3.41 -3.24
C LYS A 28 4.37 -2.94 -3.51
N ILE A 29 4.15 -1.62 -3.55
CA ILE A 29 2.84 -1.04 -3.86
C ILE A 29 2.37 -1.47 -5.26
N GLY A 30 3.26 -1.47 -6.24
CA GLY A 30 2.97 -1.91 -7.61
C GLY A 30 2.49 -3.36 -7.66
N LYS A 31 3.17 -4.27 -6.96
CA LYS A 31 2.75 -5.67 -6.84
C LYS A 31 1.36 -5.80 -6.22
N ILE A 32 1.10 -5.10 -5.11
CA ILE A 32 -0.22 -5.15 -4.45
C ILE A 32 -1.31 -4.58 -5.36
N LYS A 33 -1.03 -3.53 -6.14
CA LYS A 33 -1.98 -3.00 -7.13
C LYS A 33 -2.30 -3.98 -8.24
N LEU A 34 -1.31 -4.72 -8.75
CA LEU A 34 -1.54 -5.79 -9.73
C LEU A 34 -2.46 -6.87 -9.14
N ASP A 35 -2.22 -7.26 -7.89
CA ASP A 35 -3.07 -8.21 -7.18
C ASP A 35 -4.51 -7.68 -7.04
N ILE A 36 -4.68 -6.41 -6.63
CA ILE A 36 -6.00 -5.76 -6.53
C ILE A 36 -6.72 -5.84 -7.87
N MET A 37 -6.07 -5.48 -8.98
CA MET A 37 -6.70 -5.56 -10.31
C MET A 37 -7.09 -6.99 -10.69
N ASN A 38 -6.32 -8.00 -10.27
CA ASN A 38 -6.68 -9.39 -10.50
C ASN A 38 -7.91 -9.81 -9.66
N VAL A 39 -7.97 -9.40 -8.39
CA VAL A 39 -9.12 -9.67 -7.51
C VAL A 39 -10.37 -8.91 -7.98
N GLU A 40 -10.23 -7.67 -8.45
CA GLU A 40 -11.33 -6.89 -9.06
C GLU A 40 -11.90 -7.59 -10.29
N LYS A 41 -11.05 -8.13 -11.18
CA LYS A 41 -11.52 -8.96 -12.30
C LYS A 41 -12.25 -10.23 -11.85
N GLN A 42 -11.86 -10.83 -10.74
CA GLN A 42 -12.56 -11.99 -10.18
C GLN A 42 -13.91 -11.59 -9.58
N LEU A 43 -13.98 -10.43 -8.93
CA LEU A 43 -15.21 -9.84 -8.40
C LEU A 43 -16.21 -9.55 -9.53
N ASP A 44 -15.74 -8.96 -10.64
CA ASP A 44 -16.58 -8.70 -11.82
C ASP A 44 -17.15 -10.00 -12.41
N LYS A 45 -16.32 -11.05 -12.50
CA LYS A 45 -16.78 -12.38 -12.94
C LYS A 45 -17.83 -12.95 -11.98
N ALA A 46 -17.61 -12.87 -10.68
CA ALA A 46 -18.57 -13.36 -9.68
C ALA A 46 -19.92 -12.62 -9.76
N PHE A 47 -19.91 -11.30 -9.97
CA PHE A 47 -21.14 -10.54 -10.20
C PHE A 47 -21.85 -10.94 -11.50
N ARG A 48 -21.11 -11.20 -12.58
CA ARG A 48 -21.68 -11.68 -13.84
C ARG A 48 -22.34 -13.05 -13.67
N GLU A 49 -21.65 -14.00 -13.04
CA GLU A 49 -22.17 -15.34 -12.73
C GLU A 49 -23.45 -15.27 -11.88
N LEU A 50 -23.45 -14.41 -10.85
CA LEU A 50 -24.62 -14.19 -9.99
C LEU A 50 -25.79 -13.58 -10.79
N GLY A 51 -25.52 -12.59 -11.62
CA GLY A 51 -26.52 -11.93 -12.46
C GLY A 51 -27.15 -12.91 -13.46
N GLU A 52 -26.34 -13.74 -14.11
CA GLU A 52 -26.79 -14.80 -15.01
C GLU A 52 -27.71 -15.78 -14.27
N LYS A 53 -27.26 -16.28 -13.11
CA LYS A 53 -28.04 -17.22 -12.30
C LYS A 53 -29.37 -16.64 -11.82
N THR A 54 -29.35 -15.38 -11.41
CA THR A 54 -30.55 -14.66 -10.96
C THR A 54 -31.52 -14.44 -12.12
N HIS A 55 -31.01 -14.03 -13.28
CA HIS A 55 -31.82 -13.82 -14.48
C HIS A 55 -32.44 -15.13 -15.01
N GLU A 56 -31.69 -16.23 -15.00
CA GLU A 56 -32.23 -17.58 -15.28
C GLU A 56 -33.35 -17.95 -14.31
N GLY A 57 -33.13 -17.75 -13.01
CA GLY A 57 -34.11 -18.06 -11.97
C GLY A 57 -35.41 -17.27 -12.10
N LEU A 58 -35.35 -16.03 -12.59
CA LEU A 58 -36.53 -15.20 -12.86
C LEU A 58 -37.27 -15.57 -14.15
N LYS A 59 -36.56 -16.12 -15.16
CA LYS A 59 -37.19 -16.59 -16.41
C LYS A 59 -37.99 -17.88 -16.22
N VAL A 60 -37.57 -18.73 -15.31
CA VAL A 60 -38.29 -19.96 -14.98
C VAL A 60 -39.55 -19.56 -14.20
N LYS A 61 -40.74 -19.83 -14.75
CA LYS A 61 -42.07 -19.46 -14.18
C LYS A 61 -42.37 -20.05 -12.79
N THR A 62 -41.43 -20.75 -12.19
CA THR A 62 -41.55 -21.30 -10.84
C THR A 62 -41.18 -20.21 -9.86
N LYS A 63 -41.95 -20.03 -8.78
CA LYS A 63 -41.61 -19.16 -7.64
C LYS A 63 -40.32 -19.68 -6.97
N ALA A 64 -39.17 -19.47 -7.60
CA ALA A 64 -37.89 -19.85 -7.06
C ALA A 64 -37.49 -18.79 -6.03
N ASN A 65 -37.46 -19.18 -4.76
CA ASN A 65 -36.87 -18.37 -3.71
C ASN A 65 -35.35 -18.29 -3.95
N LEU A 66 -34.91 -17.27 -4.69
CA LEU A 66 -33.49 -17.01 -4.97
C LEU A 66 -32.65 -16.93 -3.69
N SER A 67 -33.26 -16.42 -2.61
CA SER A 67 -32.66 -16.33 -1.29
C SER A 67 -32.42 -17.67 -0.60
N GLU A 68 -33.02 -18.77 -1.08
CA GLU A 68 -32.84 -20.11 -0.54
C GLU A 68 -31.92 -20.98 -1.42
N ASP A 69 -31.59 -20.52 -2.63
CA ASP A 69 -30.66 -21.21 -3.51
C ASP A 69 -29.23 -21.15 -2.93
N GLY A 70 -28.73 -22.31 -2.50
CA GLY A 70 -27.38 -22.45 -1.96
C GLY A 70 -26.28 -21.98 -2.91
N LYS A 71 -26.48 -22.05 -4.23
CA LYS A 71 -25.54 -21.53 -5.22
C LYS A 71 -25.50 -20.01 -5.21
N ILE A 72 -26.66 -19.36 -5.11
CA ILE A 72 -26.77 -17.90 -5.00
C ILE A 72 -26.14 -17.43 -3.69
N LYS A 73 -26.42 -18.10 -2.57
CA LYS A 73 -25.77 -17.81 -1.27
C LYS A 73 -24.25 -17.90 -1.37
N GLY A 74 -23.72 -19.00 -1.92
CA GLY A 74 -22.27 -19.18 -2.08
C GLY A 74 -21.63 -18.13 -3.00
N MET A 75 -22.34 -17.67 -4.03
CA MET A 75 -21.87 -16.57 -4.88
C MET A 75 -21.81 -15.23 -4.13
N VAL A 76 -22.81 -14.94 -3.28
CA VAL A 76 -22.80 -13.73 -2.44
C VAL A 76 -21.65 -13.76 -1.43
N GLU A 77 -21.45 -14.89 -0.74
CA GLU A 77 -20.33 -15.07 0.20
C GLU A 77 -18.97 -14.88 -0.50
N LYS A 78 -18.81 -15.44 -1.71
CA LYS A 78 -17.61 -15.25 -2.53
C LYS A 78 -17.40 -13.77 -2.89
N ILE A 79 -18.45 -13.05 -3.27
CA ILE A 79 -18.39 -11.61 -3.58
C ILE A 79 -17.93 -10.82 -2.34
N ASP A 80 -18.47 -11.12 -1.17
CA ASP A 80 -18.11 -10.42 0.06
C ASP A 80 -16.66 -10.72 0.50
N ALA A 81 -16.22 -11.96 0.35
CA ALA A 81 -14.83 -12.33 0.57
C ALA A 81 -13.87 -11.60 -0.37
N LEU A 82 -14.21 -11.48 -1.66
CA LEU A 82 -13.40 -10.75 -2.64
C LEU A 82 -13.35 -9.24 -2.33
N LYS A 83 -14.48 -8.63 -1.95
CA LYS A 83 -14.52 -7.23 -1.51
C LYS A 83 -13.64 -6.99 -0.28
N LYS A 84 -13.71 -7.88 0.71
CA LYS A 84 -12.87 -7.80 1.90
C LYS A 84 -11.39 -7.90 1.53
N ASN A 85 -11.01 -8.83 0.67
CA ASN A 85 -9.62 -8.98 0.19
C ASN A 85 -9.11 -7.71 -0.50
N ILE A 86 -9.92 -7.08 -1.36
CA ILE A 86 -9.58 -5.79 -1.97
C ILE A 86 -9.37 -4.71 -0.90
N SER A 87 -10.26 -4.63 0.10
CA SER A 87 -10.15 -3.68 1.20
C SER A 87 -8.86 -3.88 2.00
N ASP A 88 -8.55 -5.12 2.38
CA ASP A 88 -7.37 -5.48 3.15
C ASP A 88 -6.08 -5.12 2.39
N LYS A 89 -6.01 -5.42 1.08
CA LYS A 89 -4.88 -5.04 0.22
C LYS A 89 -4.74 -3.52 0.06
N LYS A 90 -5.85 -2.77 0.01
CA LYS A 90 -5.81 -1.29 0.00
C LYS A 90 -5.27 -0.75 1.33
N ALA A 91 -5.67 -1.33 2.46
CA ALA A 91 -5.14 -0.97 3.78
C ALA A 91 -3.65 -1.28 3.92
N GLU A 92 -3.17 -2.37 3.33
CA GLU A 92 -1.73 -2.71 3.26
C GLU A 92 -0.93 -1.62 2.53
N ILE A 93 -1.43 -1.13 1.39
CA ILE A 93 -0.81 -0.01 0.66
C ILE A 93 -0.71 1.24 1.54
N GLU A 94 -1.79 1.59 2.25
CA GLU A 94 -1.80 2.75 3.14
C GLU A 94 -0.82 2.60 4.31
N THR A 95 -0.64 1.38 4.81
CA THR A 95 0.35 1.07 5.85
C THR A 95 1.77 1.27 5.33
N ILE A 96 2.09 0.76 4.14
CA ILE A 96 3.40 0.94 3.50
C ILE A 96 3.71 2.41 3.26
N LYS A 97 2.72 3.21 2.82
CA LYS A 97 2.89 4.66 2.63
C LYS A 97 3.19 5.39 3.94
N LYS A 98 2.45 5.08 5.02
CA LYS A 98 2.67 5.70 6.34
C LYS A 98 4.03 5.31 6.94
N GLU A 99 4.47 4.07 6.76
CA GLU A 99 5.80 3.62 7.16
C GLU A 99 6.91 4.37 6.39
N ALA A 100 6.71 4.63 5.10
CA ALA A 100 7.65 5.40 4.28
C ALA A 100 7.77 6.86 4.72
N GLU A 101 6.65 7.47 5.13
CA GLU A 101 6.61 8.84 5.65
C GLU A 101 7.34 8.93 7.01
N SER A 102 6.99 8.07 7.97
CA SER A 102 7.60 8.06 9.30
C SER A 102 9.12 7.73 9.31
N LYS A 103 9.63 7.02 8.29
CA LYS A 103 11.08 6.78 8.11
C LYS A 103 11.83 8.01 7.61
N LYS A 104 11.18 8.98 6.97
CA LYS A 104 11.79 10.25 6.56
C LYS A 104 12.03 11.14 7.79
N ASP A 105 11.04 11.25 8.67
CA ASP A 105 11.11 12.12 9.86
C ASP A 105 12.23 11.69 10.84
N LYS A 106 12.40 10.38 11.07
CA LYS A 106 13.48 9.85 11.95
C LYS A 106 14.91 10.07 11.39
N LYS A 107 15.06 10.28 10.08
CA LYS A 107 16.38 10.51 9.45
C LYS A 107 16.80 11.99 9.58
N GLU A 108 15.86 12.89 9.85
CA GLU A 108 16.10 14.31 10.07
C GLU A 108 16.42 14.63 11.55
N GLU A 109 15.75 14.01 12.53
CA GLU A 109 16.06 14.21 13.96
C GLU A 109 17.48 13.76 14.37
N LYS A 110 18.04 12.74 13.72
CA LYS A 110 19.40 12.26 14.03
C LYS A 110 20.50 13.20 13.54
N LYS A 111 20.17 14.24 12.75
CA LYS A 111 21.11 15.27 12.29
C LYS A 111 21.28 16.41 13.28
N GLU A 112 20.27 16.75 14.09
CA GLU A 112 20.34 17.94 14.95
C GLU A 112 21.21 17.75 16.21
N LYS A 113 21.39 16.51 16.69
CA LYS A 113 22.20 16.21 17.89
C LYS A 113 23.73 16.13 17.66
N LYS A 114 24.25 16.27 16.44
CA LYS A 114 25.71 16.19 16.16
C LYS A 114 26.39 17.51 15.77
N THR A 115 25.67 18.63 15.78
CA THR A 115 26.21 19.96 15.39
C THR A 115 25.91 21.06 16.41
N LYS A 116 26.07 20.76 17.70
CA LYS A 116 26.39 21.82 18.67
C LYS A 116 27.91 21.87 18.81
N PRO A 117 28.62 22.76 18.10
CA PRO A 117 29.99 23.08 18.48
C PRO A 117 29.92 23.75 19.85
N ASP A 118 30.70 23.27 20.81
CA ASP A 118 31.09 24.03 22.00
C ASP A 118 31.66 25.37 21.52
N THR A 119 30.80 26.38 21.53
CA THR A 119 31.18 27.78 21.41
C THR A 119 30.43 28.47 22.54
N ASP A 120 30.98 28.37 23.74
CA ASP A 120 30.68 29.32 24.80
C ASP A 120 32.01 29.82 25.37
N ALA A 121 32.15 31.14 25.25
CA ALA A 121 33.25 31.99 25.66
C ALA A 121 33.22 32.18 27.20
N PRO A 122 33.63 33.31 27.82
CA PRO A 122 34.64 34.34 27.51
C PRO A 122 35.54 34.61 28.75
N LYS A 123 36.45 35.60 28.66
CA LYS A 123 36.86 36.59 29.70
C LYS A 123 38.30 37.05 29.41
N SER A 124 38.75 38.28 29.65
CA SER A 124 38.19 39.60 29.94
C SER A 124 39.41 40.44 30.36
N LYS A 125 39.49 41.69 29.88
CA LYS A 125 40.46 42.76 30.21
C LYS A 125 41.86 42.65 29.61
#